data_AF-A0A227J4P1-F1
#
_entry.id   AF-A0A227J4P1-F1
#
_cell.length_a   1.000
_cell.length_b   1.000
_cell.length_c   1.000
_cell.angle_alpha   90.00
_cell.angle_beta   90.00
_cell.angle_gamma   90.00
#
_symmetry.space_group_name_H-M   'P 1'
#
loop_
_entity.id
_entity.type
_entity.pdbx_description
1 polymer ?
#
loop_
_entity_poly.entity_id
_entity_poly.type
_entity_poly.pdbx_seq_one_letter_code
_entity_poly.pdbx_strand_id
1 'polypeptide(L)'
;AHGLIGGGGQAGQGDAANILKPALARGELRTIAATTWAEYKKYFEKDAALTRRFQVVKVDEPTPELAVDMLRGLVNIMGQHHDVYITSQALNAAVQLSARYINGRQLPDKAVSVL
;
A
#
# COMPACT_ATOMS: atom_id res chain seq x y z
N ALA A 1 -5.77 5.70 -1.78
CA ALA A 1 -7.10 6.33 -2.00
C ALA A 1 -7.92 6.46 -0.71
N HIS A 2 -7.29 6.54 0.47
CA HIS A 2 -7.99 6.69 1.75
C HIS A 2 -8.43 8.14 2.01
N GLY A 3 -7.64 9.12 1.55
CA GLY A 3 -7.98 10.55 1.68
C GLY A 3 -9.16 11.02 0.83
N LEU A 4 -9.57 10.26 -0.19
CA LEU A 4 -10.70 10.60 -1.07
C LEU A 4 -12.05 10.03 -0.59
N ILE A 5 -12.02 9.05 0.33
CA ILE A 5 -13.23 8.36 0.84
C ILE A 5 -13.35 8.52 2.37
N GLY A 6 -12.26 8.84 3.08
CA GLY A 6 -12.21 9.00 4.53
C GLY A 6 -11.62 10.32 5.02
N GLY A 7 -11.33 11.27 4.13
CA GLY A 7 -10.79 12.58 4.47
C GLY A 7 -11.85 13.57 4.94
N GLY A 8 -12.40 13.37 6.14
CA GLY A 8 -13.04 14.44 6.91
C GLY A 8 -14.56 14.41 7.02
N GLY A 9 -15.05 14.32 8.25
CA GLY A 9 -16.41 14.74 8.62
C GLY A 9 -17.43 13.63 8.81
N GLN A 10 -18.43 13.91 9.65
CA GLN A 10 -19.61 13.08 9.87
C GLN A 10 -20.27 12.66 8.55
N ALA A 11 -20.87 11.46 8.55
CA ALA A 11 -21.67 10.93 7.47
C ALA A 11 -22.66 12.01 6.95
N GLY A 12 -22.41 12.52 5.75
CA GLY A 12 -23.27 13.53 5.10
C GLY A 12 -22.56 14.79 4.59
N GLN A 13 -21.31 15.05 4.98
CA GLN A 13 -20.53 16.19 4.44
C GLN A 13 -19.34 15.71 3.61
N GLY A 14 -19.36 15.96 2.30
CA GLY A 14 -18.16 15.89 1.47
C GLY A 14 -17.79 14.50 0.94
N ASP A 15 -18.76 13.70 0.50
CA ASP A 15 -18.49 12.41 -0.14
C ASP A 15 -17.91 12.66 -1.56
N ALA A 16 -16.62 13.00 -1.65
CA ALA A 16 -15.90 13.17 -2.91
C ALA A 16 -16.03 11.92 -3.81
N ALA A 17 -16.27 10.76 -3.21
CA ALA A 17 -16.63 9.54 -3.92
C ALA A 17 -17.93 9.68 -4.73
N ASN A 18 -18.98 10.31 -4.20
CA ASN A 18 -20.25 10.49 -4.92
C ASN A 18 -20.15 11.49 -6.08
N ILE A 19 -19.24 12.46 -6.01
CA ILE A 19 -18.94 13.38 -7.12
C ILE A 19 -18.21 12.65 -8.25
N LEU A 20 -17.34 11.70 -7.92
CA LEU A 20 -16.54 10.94 -8.89
C LEU A 20 -17.28 9.72 -9.46
N LYS A 21 -18.30 9.18 -8.78
CA LYS A 21 -19.10 8.03 -9.23
C LYS A 21 -19.67 8.20 -10.65
N PRO A 22 -20.28 9.34 -11.03
CA PRO A 22 -20.80 9.53 -12.39
C PRO A 22 -19.71 9.52 -13.46
N ALA A 23 -18.57 10.17 -13.22
CA ALA A 23 -17.44 10.23 -14.16
C ALA A 23 -16.74 8.86 -14.31
N LEU A 24 -16.64 8.10 -13.21
CA LEU A 24 -16.14 6.72 -13.21
C LEU A 24 -17.12 5.76 -13.91
N ALA A 25 -18.43 5.94 -13.72
CA ALA A 25 -19.45 5.12 -14.37
C ALA A 25 -19.50 5.34 -15.90
N ARG A 26 -19.27 6.59 -16.35
CA ARG A 26 -19.18 6.95 -17.77
C ARG A 26 -17.84 6.59 -18.43
N GLY A 27 -16.80 6.26 -17.65
CA GLY A 27 -15.49 5.87 -18.17
C GLY A 27 -14.64 7.04 -18.69
N GLU A 28 -15.03 8.27 -18.38
CA GLU A 28 -14.31 9.51 -18.76
C GLU A 28 -13.03 9.71 -17.93
N LEU A 29 -12.90 8.97 -16.82
CA LEU A 29 -11.78 9.03 -15.90
C LEU A 29 -11.12 7.64 -15.74
N ARG A 30 -9.80 7.58 -15.94
CA ARG A 30 -8.98 6.40 -15.64
C ARG A 30 -8.30 6.60 -14.29
N THR A 31 -8.60 5.73 -13.33
CA THR A 31 -8.10 5.86 -11.95
C THR A 31 -7.50 4.55 -11.46
N ILE A 32 -6.35 4.62 -10.80
CA ILE A 32 -5.78 3.51 -10.03
C ILE A 32 -6.07 3.76 -8.55
N ALA A 33 -6.71 2.79 -7.90
CA ALA A 33 -7.01 2.84 -6.48
C ALA A 33 -6.16 1.84 -5.71
N ALA A 34 -5.59 2.26 -4.58
CA ALA A 34 -4.94 1.41 -3.60
C ALA A 34 -5.74 1.47 -2.29
N THR A 35 -6.19 0.30 -1.83
CA THR A 35 -7.03 0.09 -0.64
C THR A 35 -6.58 -1.14 0.13
N THR A 36 -6.89 -1.18 1.42
CA THR A 36 -6.75 -2.43 2.19
C THR A 36 -7.90 -3.39 1.84
N TRP A 37 -7.70 -4.69 2.09
CA TRP A 37 -8.78 -5.68 1.89
C TRP A 37 -10.03 -5.38 2.73
N ALA A 38 -9.83 -4.90 3.96
CA ALA A 38 -10.93 -4.51 4.84
C ALA A 38 -11.75 -3.34 4.27
N GLU A 39 -11.08 -2.32 3.73
CA GLU A 39 -11.74 -1.20 3.05
C GLU A 39 -12.44 -1.63 1.77
N TYR A 40 -11.81 -2.50 0.97
CA TYR A 40 -12.41 -3.04 -0.24
C TYR A 40 -13.74 -3.72 0.06
N LYS A 41 -13.78 -4.63 1.04
CA LYS A 41 -15.04 -5.30 1.46
C LYS A 41 -16.07 -4.32 2.00
N LYS A 42 -15.65 -3.32 2.77
CA LYS A 42 -16.56 -2.39 3.43
C LYS A 42 -17.21 -1.41 2.45
N TYR A 43 -16.45 -0.92 1.47
CA TYR A 43 -16.84 0.23 0.64
C TYR A 43 -16.97 -0.09 -0.86
N PHE A 44 -16.14 -0.98 -1.42
CA PHE A 44 -16.13 -1.26 -2.87
C PHE A 44 -17.01 -2.46 -3.25
N GLU A 45 -17.01 -3.52 -2.44
CA GLU A 45 -17.79 -4.73 -2.71
C GLU A 45 -19.30 -4.49 -2.57
N LYS A 46 -19.70 -3.54 -1.73
CA LYS A 46 -21.11 -3.19 -1.51
C LYS A 46 -21.71 -2.34 -2.63
N ASP A 47 -20.89 -1.68 -3.45
CA ASP A 47 -21.36 -0.78 -4.51
C ASP A 47 -21.18 -1.45 -5.89
N ALA A 48 -22.29 -1.93 -6.44
CA ALA A 48 -22.32 -2.66 -7.71
C ALA A 48 -21.80 -1.85 -8.91
N ALA A 49 -21.83 -0.51 -8.86
CA ALA A 49 -21.28 0.32 -9.93
C ALA A 49 -19.75 0.31 -9.92
N LEU A 50 -19.15 0.35 -8.73
CA LEU A 50 -17.70 0.34 -8.55
C LEU A 50 -17.11 -1.03 -8.87
N THR A 51 -17.73 -2.12 -8.40
CA THR A 51 -17.25 -3.49 -8.65
C THR A 51 -17.19 -3.84 -10.15
N ARG A 52 -18.03 -3.22 -10.99
CA ARG A 52 -18.02 -3.42 -12.45
C ARG A 52 -16.97 -2.61 -13.20
N ARG A 53 -16.45 -1.53 -12.59
CA ARG A 53 -15.51 -0.60 -13.24
C ARG A 53 -14.08 -0.75 -12.76
N PHE A 54 -13.88 -1.23 -11.53
CA PHE A 54 -12.56 -1.54 -11.00
C PHE A 54 -12.24 -3.02 -11.19
N GLN A 55 -11.14 -3.30 -11.86
CA GLN A 55 -10.53 -4.63 -11.84
C GLN A 55 -9.72 -4.78 -10.56
N VAL A 56 -10.05 -5.78 -9.74
CA VAL A 56 -9.26 -6.10 -8.55
C VAL A 56 -7.98 -6.77 -8.99
N VAL A 57 -6.85 -6.17 -8.63
CA VAL A 57 -5.52 -6.76 -8.71
C VAL A 57 -5.04 -6.96 -7.28
N LYS A 58 -4.90 -8.22 -6.86
CA LYS A 58 -4.37 -8.53 -5.52
C LYS A 58 -2.87 -8.32 -5.52
N VAL A 59 -2.39 -7.61 -4.50
CA VAL A 59 -0.97 -7.42 -4.24
C VAL A 59 -0.70 -8.09 -2.92
N ASP A 60 -0.05 -9.26 -2.98
CA ASP A 60 0.30 -10.04 -1.81
C ASP A 60 1.61 -9.54 -1.20
N GLU A 61 1.86 -9.92 0.06
CA GLU A 61 3.13 -9.66 0.72
C GLU A 61 4.26 -10.35 -0.06
N PRO A 62 5.37 -9.65 -0.40
CA PRO A 62 6.49 -10.25 -1.11
C PRO A 62 7.19 -11.30 -0.24
N THR A 63 7.84 -12.26 -0.90
CA THR A 63 8.71 -13.20 -0.19
C THR A 63 9.92 -12.47 0.40
N PRO A 64 10.58 -13.02 1.45
CA PRO A 64 11.79 -12.41 2.00
C PRO A 64 12.86 -12.15 0.95
N GLU A 65 13.05 -13.05 -0.02
CA GLU A 65 14.04 -12.90 -1.09
C GLU A 65 13.69 -11.70 -1.98
N LEU A 66 12.42 -11.60 -2.40
CA LEU A 66 11.95 -10.48 -3.19
C LEU A 66 12.03 -9.16 -2.42
N ALA A 67 11.72 -9.18 -1.12
CA ALA A 67 11.82 -8.00 -0.25
C ALA A 67 13.28 -7.51 -0.14
N VAL A 68 14.26 -8.41 -0.04
CA VAL A 68 15.69 -8.05 -0.10
C VAL A 68 16.00 -7.32 -1.41
N ASP A 69 15.57 -7.86 -2.55
CA ASP A 69 15.80 -7.24 -3.85
C ASP A 69 15.14 -5.86 -3.96
N MET A 70 13.92 -5.69 -3.46
CA MET A 70 13.22 -4.41 -3.41
C MET A 70 13.99 -3.39 -2.55
N LEU A 71 14.53 -3.80 -1.40
CA LEU A 71 15.24 -2.91 -0.48
C LEU A 71 16.64 -2.53 -0.98
N ARG A 72 17.27 -3.30 -1.88
CA ARG A 72 18.56 -2.90 -2.49
C ARG A 72 18.50 -1.52 -3.14
N GLY A 73 17.35 -1.15 -3.71
CA GLY A 73 17.14 0.18 -4.27
C GLY A 73 17.12 1.31 -3.22
N LEU A 74 16.79 0.99 -1.97
CA LEU A 74 16.71 1.94 -0.86
C LEU A 74 18.01 2.01 -0.05
N VAL A 75 18.87 1.00 -0.12
CA VAL A 75 20.14 0.93 0.65
C VAL A 75 21.00 2.18 0.47
N ASN A 76 21.19 2.64 -0.77
CA ASN A 76 22.03 3.82 -1.03
C ASN A 76 21.42 5.09 -0.43
N ILE A 77 20.10 5.24 -0.53
CA ILE A 77 19.38 6.41 -0.02
C ILE A 77 19.45 6.43 1.51
N MET A 78 19.19 5.29 2.15
CA MET A 78 19.26 5.14 3.61
C MET A 78 20.68 5.34 4.14
N GLY A 79 21.67 4.72 3.48
CA GLY A 79 23.08 4.89 3.85
C GLY A 79 23.54 6.34 3.79
N GLN A 80 23.14 7.09 2.75
CA GLN A 80 23.43 8.52 2.65
C GLN A 80 22.70 9.35 3.71
N HIS A 81 21.43 9.06 3.98
CA HIS A 81 20.64 9.77 4.96
C HIS A 81 21.19 9.61 6.39
N HIS A 82 21.71 8.42 6.70
CA HIS A 82 22.23 8.08 8.03
C HIS A 82 23.75 8.17 8.15
N ASP A 83 24.46 8.53 7.07
CA ASP A 83 25.94 8.56 6.98
C ASP A 83 26.59 7.22 7.39
N VAL A 84 26.02 6.11 6.92
CA VAL A 84 26.49 4.75 7.22
C VAL A 84 26.57 3.88 5.97
N TYR A 85 27.46 2.90 6.01
CA TYR A 85 27.54 1.86 4.99
C TYR A 85 26.72 0.63 5.42
N ILE A 86 25.65 0.35 4.69
CA ILE A 86 24.80 -0.84 4.92
C ILE A 86 25.34 -2.01 4.10
N THR A 87 25.77 -3.06 4.79
CA THR A 87 26.26 -4.28 4.14
C THR A 87 25.12 -5.13 3.61
N SER A 88 25.38 -5.96 2.59
CA SER A 88 24.38 -6.92 2.08
C SER A 88 23.94 -7.93 3.15
N GLN A 89 24.81 -8.26 4.11
CA GLN A 89 24.45 -9.12 5.24
C GLN A 89 23.48 -8.42 6.20
N ALA A 90 23.70 -7.13 6.51
CA ALA A 90 22.78 -6.35 7.34
C ALA A 90 21.39 -6.24 6.70
N LEU A 91 21.34 -6.02 5.38
CA LEU A 91 20.09 -6.01 4.62
C LEU A 91 19.33 -7.33 4.73
N ASN A 92 20.00 -8.45 4.50
CA ASN A 92 19.40 -9.78 4.62
C ASN A 92 18.91 -10.05 6.05
N ALA A 93 19.70 -9.66 7.05
CA ALA A 93 19.35 -9.82 8.46
C ALA A 93 18.11 -8.97 8.82
N ALA A 94 18.03 -7.72 8.37
CA ALA A 94 16.89 -6.84 8.61
C ALA A 94 15.59 -7.46 8.06
N VAL A 95 15.61 -8.01 6.85
CA VAL A 95 14.45 -8.69 6.26
C VAL A 95 14.08 -9.95 7.04
N GLN A 96 15.04 -10.83 7.30
CA GLN A 96 14.77 -12.11 7.97
C GLN A 96 14.28 -11.92 9.42
N LEU A 97 14.91 -11.00 10.16
CA LEU A 97 14.54 -10.71 11.54
C LEU A 97 13.20 -9.98 11.62
N SER A 98 12.94 -9.01 10.74
CA SER A 98 11.63 -8.34 10.70
C SER A 98 10.51 -9.30 10.30
N ALA A 99 10.75 -10.20 9.34
CA ALA A 99 9.80 -11.23 8.94
C ALA A 99 9.47 -12.18 10.10
N ARG A 100 10.47 -12.57 10.89
CA ARG A 100 10.34 -13.53 11.99
C ARG A 100 9.73 -12.93 13.26
N TYR A 101 10.08 -11.70 13.62
CA TYR A 101 9.79 -11.14 14.94
C TYR A 101 8.77 -9.99 14.93
N ILE A 102 8.57 -9.30 13.80
CA ILE A 102 7.60 -8.21 13.70
C ILE A 102 6.31 -8.73 13.10
N ASN A 103 5.38 -9.09 14.00
CA ASN A 103 4.03 -9.49 13.65
C ASN A 103 3.12 -8.26 13.52
N GLY A 104 2.15 -8.30 12.59
CA GLY A 104 1.19 -7.21 12.38
C GLY A 104 1.63 -6.12 11.39
N ARG A 105 2.84 -6.23 10.83
CA ARG A 105 3.28 -5.43 9.66
C ARG A 105 3.74 -6.36 8.53
N GLN A 106 3.71 -5.84 7.31
CA GLN A 106 4.02 -6.58 6.09
C GLN A 106 5.37 -6.16 5.52
N LEU A 107 6.07 -7.10 4.87
CA LEU A 107 7.18 -6.77 3.97
C LEU A 107 6.66 -5.97 2.77
N PRO A 108 7.48 -5.11 2.15
CA PRO A 108 8.86 -4.76 2.53
C PRO A 108 8.95 -3.71 3.66
N ASP A 109 7.84 -3.06 4.00
CA ASP A 109 7.78 -1.89 4.88
C ASP A 109 8.35 -2.14 6.30
N LYS A 110 8.04 -3.28 6.92
CA LYS A 110 8.60 -3.61 8.24
C LYS A 110 10.12 -3.75 8.24
N ALA A 111 10.71 -4.22 7.13
CA ALA A 111 12.14 -4.38 6.99
C ALA A 111 12.84 -3.02 6.79
N VAL A 112 12.20 -2.08 6.09
CA VAL A 112 12.68 -0.69 6.01
C VAL A 112 12.79 -0.07 7.39
N SER A 113 11.86 -0.34 8.31
CA SER A 113 11.89 0.22 9.67
C SER A 113 13.00 -0.34 10.56
N VAL A 114 13.60 -1.48 10.18
CA VAL A 114 14.71 -2.11 10.90
C VAL A 114 16.07 -1.73 10.30
N LEU A 115 16.08 -1.37 9.02
CA LEU A 115 17.26 -0.93 8.28
C LEU A 115 17.67 0.49 8.68
#